data_AF-A0AAN9TM32-F1
#
_entry.id   AF-A0AAN9TM32-F1
#
_cell.length_a   1.000
_cell.length_b   1.000
_cell.length_c   1.000
_cell.angle_alpha   90.00
_cell.angle_beta   90.00
_cell.angle_gamma   90.00
#
_symmetry.space_group_name_H-M   'P 1'
#
loop_
_entity.id
_entity.type
_entity.pdbx_description
1 polymer ?
#
loop_
_entity_poly.entity_id
_entity_poly.type
_entity_poly.pdbx_seq_one_letter_code
_entity_poly.pdbx_strand_id
1 'polypeptide(L)' 'MYPLRPRMRLRRALTIVAIIWICSIISAAPNFVTFTITTQYYENGDQRVVCYGVWPDGETNQSDLEYM' A
#
# COMPACT_ATOMS: atom_id res chain seq x y z
N MET A 1 20.40 35.51 -22.36
CA MET A 1 20.05 34.16 -22.85
C MET A 1 20.92 33.17 -22.07
N TYR A 2 20.33 32.34 -21.20
CA TYR A 2 21.06 31.41 -20.33
C TYR A 2 20.78 29.97 -20.77
N PRO A 3 21.54 29.38 -21.71
CA PRO A 3 21.34 28.00 -22.14
C PRO A 3 22.23 27.06 -21.33
N LEU A 4 21.98 26.94 -20.03
CA LEU A 4 22.46 25.81 -19.24
C LEU A 4 21.30 24.85 -19.07
N ARG A 5 20.96 24.13 -20.16
CA ARG A 5 20.05 22.98 -20.08
C ARG A 5 20.90 21.80 -19.59
N PRO A 6 20.82 21.38 -18.32
CA PRO A 6 21.54 20.19 -17.88
C PRO A 6 21.01 18.99 -18.66
N ARG A 7 21.80 18.49 -19.62
CA ARG A 7 21.48 17.26 -20.33
C ARG A 7 21.74 16.10 -19.39
N MET A 8 20.74 15.79 -18.56
CA MET A 8 20.75 14.60 -17.72
C MET A 8 21.08 13.39 -18.60
N ARG A 9 22.18 12.70 -18.29
CA ARG A 9 22.57 11.48 -19.01
C ARG A 9 21.53 10.41 -18.69
N LEU A 10 21.13 9.62 -19.69
CA LEU A 10 20.13 8.54 -19.55
C LEU A 10 20.40 7.63 -18.35
N ARG A 11 21.67 7.29 -18.10
CA ARG A 11 22.08 6.48 -16.95
C ARG A 11 21.66 7.09 -15.61
N ARG A 12 21.81 8.42 -15.44
CA ARG A 12 21.41 9.11 -14.21
C ARG A 12 19.90 9.08 -14.01
N ALA A 13 19.14 9.27 -15.10
CA ALA A 13 17.68 9.17 -15.05
C ALA A 13 17.21 7.77 -14.65
N LEU A 14 17.80 6.72 -15.24
CA LEU A 14 17.49 5.33 -14.90
C LEU A 14 17.79 4.99 -13.44
N THR A 15 18.93 5.47 -12.90
CA THR A 15 19.26 5.28 -11.48
C THR A 15 18.23 5.93 -10.57
N ILE A 16 17.81 7.17 -10.85
CA ILE A 16 16.80 7.87 -10.05
C ILE A 16 15.48 7.10 -10.10
N VAL A 17 15.05 6.65 -11.28
CA VAL A 17 13.82 5.87 -11.43
C VAL A 17 13.90 4.57 -10.64
N ALA A 18 15.02 3.84 -10.72
CA ALA A 18 15.20 2.61 -9.95
C ALA A 18 15.12 2.85 -8.43
N ILE A 19 15.72 3.94 -7.93
CA ILE A 19 15.63 4.32 -6.52
C ILE A 19 14.17 4.61 -6.12
N ILE A 20 13.44 5.39 -6.93
CA ILE A 20 12.03 5.71 -6.67
C ILE A 20 11.20 4.42 -6.59
N TRP A 21 11.40 3.47 -7.51
CA TRP A 21 10.71 2.19 -7.48
C TRP A 21 11.02 1.38 -6.22
N ILE A 22 12.29 1.28 -5.84
CA ILE A 22 12.71 0.56 -4.63
C ILE A 22 12.10 1.19 -3.39
N CYS A 23 12.20 2.51 -3.24
CA CYS A 23 11.59 3.23 -2.12
C CYS A 23 10.08 3.03 -2.07
N SER A 24 9.40 3.09 -3.22
CA SER A 24 7.95 2.89 -3.31
C SER A 24 7.53 1.49 -2.88
N ILE A 25 8.28 0.46 -3.28
CA ILE A 25 8.04 -0.93 -2.89
C ILE A 25 8.23 -1.10 -1.37
N ILE A 26 9.31 -0.55 -0.82
CA ILE A 26 9.58 -0.61 0.63
C ILE A 26 8.47 0.10 1.42
N SER A 27 8.04 1.27 0.98
CA SER A 27 6.94 2.00 1.61
C SER A 27 5.59 1.28 1.49
N ALA A 28 5.38 0.51 0.41
CA ALA A 28 4.16 -0.26 0.22
C ALA A 28 4.18 -1.62 0.96
N ALA A 29 5.34 -2.18 1.26
CA ALA A 29 5.49 -3.50 1.88
C ALA A 29 4.68 -3.72 3.17
N PRO A 30 4.55 -2.75 4.10
CA PRO A 30 3.72 -2.92 5.29
C PRO A 30 2.26 -3.25 4.96
N ASN A 31 1.70 -2.67 3.89
CA ASN A 31 0.33 -2.96 3.46
C ASN A 31 0.15 -4.42 3.06
N PHE A 32 1.18 -5.07 2.51
CA PHE A 32 1.06 -6.48 2.13
C PHE A 32 0.92 -7.40 3.36
N VAL A 33 1.42 -6.97 4.52
CA VAL A 33 1.34 -7.74 5.77
C VAL A 33 0.05 -7.41 6.53
N THR A 34 -0.45 -6.18 6.43
CA THR A 34 -1.63 -5.75 7.19
C THR A 34 -2.95 -6.15 6.54
N PHE A 35 -2.99 -6.43 5.24
CA PHE A 35 -4.24 -6.83 4.57
C PHE A 35 -4.46 -8.33 4.64
N THR A 36 -5.66 -8.73 5.06
CA THR A 36 -6.11 -10.12 5.15
C THR A 36 -7.34 -10.36 4.31
N ILE A 37 -7.55 -11.61 3.88
CA ILE A 37 -8.74 -12.05 3.16
C ILE A 37 -9.51 -13.01 4.07
N THR A 38 -10.76 -12.67 4.38
CA THR A 38 -11.63 -13.50 5.21
C THR A 38 -12.96 -13.73 4.53
N THR A 39 -13.52 -14.92 4.70
CA THR A 39 -14.88 -15.24 4.29
C THR A 39 -15.84 -14.96 5.43
N GLN A 40 -16.73 -13.99 5.25
CA GLN A 40 -17.80 -13.70 6.20
C GLN A 40 -19.04 -14.51 5.84
N TYR A 41 -19.58 -15.21 6.84
CA TYR A 41 -20.84 -15.94 6.76
C TYR A 41 -21.93 -15.10 7.44
N TYR A 42 -22.99 -14.81 6.71
CA TYR A 42 -24.14 -14.04 7.21
C TYR A 42 -25.25 -14.99 7.65
N GLU A 43 -26.08 -14.56 8.62
CA GLU A 43 -27.18 -15.36 9.17
C GLU A 43 -28.23 -15.77 8.12
N ASN A 44 -28.29 -15.05 7.00
CA ASN A 44 -29.16 -15.35 5.86
C ASN A 44 -28.62 -16.50 4.96
N GLY A 45 -27.46 -17.08 5.29
CA GLY A 45 -26.81 -18.14 4.53
C GLY A 45 -25.92 -17.65 3.39
N ASP A 46 -25.78 -16.34 3.19
CA ASP A 46 -24.88 -15.78 2.20
C ASP A 46 -23.43 -15.81 2.70
N GLN A 47 -22.49 -16.06 1.78
CA GLN A 47 -21.06 -15.94 2.03
C GLN A 47 -20.48 -14.80 1.19
N ARG A 48 -19.63 -13.96 1.79
CA ARG A 48 -18.88 -12.92 1.08
C ARG A 48 -17.40 -13.02 1.40
N VAL A 49 -16.58 -12.97 0.36
CA VAL A 49 -15.13 -12.87 0.49
C VAL A 49 -14.77 -11.40 0.58
N VAL A 50 -14.17 -10.98 1.68
CA VAL A 50 -13.76 -9.59 1.91
C VAL A 50 -12.24 -9.51 2.09
N CYS A 51 -11.66 -8.45 1.55
CA CYS A 51 -10.26 -8.09 1.77
C CYS A 51 -10.24 -6.81 2.58
N TYR A 52 -9.66 -6.84 3.78
CA TYR A 52 -9.63 -5.70 4.70
C TYR A 52 -8.30 -5.61 5.44
N GLY A 53 -7.98 -4.41 5.92
CA GLY A 53 -6.77 -4.15 6.71
C GLY A 53 -6.98 -4.51 8.17
N VAL A 54 -6.11 -5.34 8.73
CA VAL A 54 -6.02 -5.61 10.17
C VAL A 54 -5.00 -4.67 10.75
N TRP A 55 -5.46 -3.81 11.66
CA TRP A 55 -4.57 -2.97 12.44
C TRP A 55 -4.15 -3.71 13.72
N PRO A 56 -2.97 -3.41 14.30
CA PRO A 56 -2.50 -4.10 15.51
C PRO A 56 -3.41 -3.91 16.74
N ASP A 57 -4.32 -2.93 16.71
CA ASP A 57 -5.35 -2.67 17.71
C ASP A 57 -6.64 -3.47 17.50
N GLY A 58 -6.87 -4.07 16.33
CA GLY A 58 -8.06 -4.89 16.08
C GLY A 58 -8.40 -5.05 14.60
N GLU A 59 -9.22 -6.06 14.30
CA GLU A 59 -9.81 -6.24 12.97
C GLU A 59 -10.80 -5.10 12.66
N THR A 60 -10.97 -4.75 11.37
CA THR A 60 -12.00 -3.77 10.94
C THR A 60 -13.39 -4.25 11.40
N ASN A 61 -14.13 -3.42 12.14
CA ASN A 61 -15.34 -3.63 12.95
C ASN A 61 -15.15 -4.09 14.42
N GLN A 62 -13.92 -4.34 14.87
CA GLN A 62 -13.57 -4.55 16.28
C GLN A 62 -12.43 -3.64 16.76
N SER A 63 -11.97 -2.72 15.91
CA SER A 63 -10.94 -1.74 16.28
C SER A 63 -11.51 -0.67 17.22
N ASP A 64 -10.76 -0.38 18.29
CA ASP A 64 -11.09 0.67 19.24
C ASP A 64 -11.03 2.10 18.66
N LEU A 65 -10.42 2.26 17.48
CA LEU A 65 -10.25 3.54 16.79
C LEU A 65 -11.32 3.82 15.74
N GLU A 66 -12.16 2.84 15.41
CA GLU A 66 -13.15 2.93 14.33
C GLU A 66 -14.44 3.65 14.77
N TYR A 67 -14.66 3.82 16.08
CA TYR A 67 -15.86 4.44 16.66
C TYR A 67 -15.65 5.85 17.25
N MET A 68 -14.56 6.55 16.90
CA MET A 68 -14.41 7.98 17.24
C MET A 68 -15.23 8.91 16.35
#